data_AF-A0A7C4IH90-F1
#
_entry.id   AF-A0A7C4IH90-F1
#
_cell.length_a   1.000
_cell.length_b   1.000
_cell.length_c   1.000
_cell.angle_alpha   90.00
_cell.angle_beta   90.00
_cell.angle_gamma   90.00
#
_symmetry.space_group_name_H-M   'P 1'
#
loop_
_entity.id
_entity.type
_entity.pdbx_description
1 polymer ?
#
loop_
_entity_poly.entity_id
_entity_poly.type
_entity_poly.pdbx_seq_one_letter_code
_entity_poly.pdbx_strand_id
1 'polypeptide(L)' 'MTTRFECQTCKTIFEAEGRKVEYNSPVYGPCWKVIADCPSCQGESNEYKQPKIKKDNPDAMPSCAAGCKSCCGR' A
#
# COMPACT_ATOMS: atom_id res chain seq x y z
N MET A 1 -1.48 -23.54 -2.66
CA MET A 1 -0.72 -22.57 -1.83
C MET A 1 -1.66 -21.42 -1.56
N THR A 2 -2.06 -21.19 -0.33
CA THR A 2 -3.01 -20.13 0.03
C THR A 2 -2.29 -18.80 0.22
N THR A 3 -2.86 -17.72 -0.30
CA THR A 3 -2.32 -16.35 -0.20
C THR A 3 -3.31 -15.49 0.59
N ARG A 4 -2.84 -14.41 1.21
CA ARG A 4 -3.69 -13.46 1.93
C ARG A 4 -4.35 -12.50 0.95
N PHE A 5 -5.67 -12.33 1.08
CA PHE A 5 -6.48 -11.39 0.32
C PHE A 5 -7.18 -10.42 1.25
N GLU A 6 -7.34 -9.18 0.82
CA GLU A 6 -8.12 -8.16 1.51
C GLU A 6 -9.34 -7.80 0.67
N CYS A 7 -10.52 -8.00 1.27
CA CYS A 7 -11.76 -7.55 0.65
C CYS A 7 -11.89 -6.04 0.77
N GLN A 8 -11.98 -5.33 -0.36
CA GLN A 8 -12.14 -3.87 -0.36
C GLN A 8 -13.50 -3.41 0.20
N THR A 9 -14.51 -4.28 0.15
CA THR A 9 -15.86 -4.00 0.67
C THR A 9 -15.94 -4.21 2.18
N CYS A 10 -15.48 -5.38 2.63
CA CYS A 10 -15.64 -5.83 4.01
C CYS A 10 -14.40 -5.54 4.88
N LYS A 11 -13.31 -5.05 4.29
CA LYS A 11 -11.99 -4.82 4.90
C LYS A 11 -11.45 -6.00 5.71
N THR A 12 -11.94 -7.20 5.39
CA THR A 12 -11.56 -8.44 6.07
C THR A 12 -10.38 -9.05 5.32
N ILE A 13 -9.37 -9.45 6.07
CA ILE A 13 -8.20 -10.17 5.56
C ILE A 13 -8.47 -11.66 5.76
N PHE A 14 -8.32 -12.44 4.69
CA PHE A 14 -8.55 -13.89 4.72
C PHE A 14 -7.52 -14.61 3.84
N GLU A 15 -7.31 -15.90 4.11
CA GLU A 15 -6.41 -16.76 3.34
C GLU A 15 -7.25 -17.63 2.40
N ALA A 16 -6.99 -17.55 1.10
CA ALA A 16 -7.72 -18.28 0.08
C ALA A 16 -6.79 -18.68 -1.07
N GLU A 17 -7.29 -19.56 -1.94
CA GLU A 17 -6.65 -19.82 -3.23
C GLU A 17 -7.14 -18.76 -4.23
N GLY A 18 -6.22 -17.91 -4.69
CA GLY A 18 -6.55 -16.87 -5.64
C GLY A 18 -6.57 -17.38 -7.08
N ARG A 19 -7.41 -16.78 -7.92
CA ARG A 19 -7.41 -16.97 -9.37
C ARG A 19 -6.69 -15.84 -10.07
N LYS A 20 -5.87 -16.17 -11.06
CA LYS A 20 -5.24 -15.20 -11.95
C LYS A 20 -6.29 -14.69 -12.93
N VAL A 21 -6.48 -13.38 -12.97
CA VAL A 21 -7.35 -12.71 -13.93
C VAL A 21 -6.49 -11.81 -14.81
N GLU A 22 -6.58 -12.06 -16.11
CA GLU A 22 -5.93 -11.26 -17.14
C GLU A 22 -6.86 -10.12 -17.56
N TYR A 23 -6.29 -8.93 -17.68
CA TYR A 23 -7.01 -7.73 -18.07
C TYR A 23 -6.12 -6.86 -18.94
N ASN A 24 -6.73 -6.16 -19.91
CA ASN A 24 -5.98 -5.28 -20.80
C ASN A 24 -6.11 -3.84 -20.28
N SER A 25 -5.00 -3.30 -19.77
CA SER A 25 -4.96 -1.90 -19.32
C SER A 25 -4.81 -0.98 -20.53
N PRO A 26 -5.63 0.09 -20.65
CA PRO A 26 -5.49 1.04 -21.75
C PRO A 26 -4.16 1.82 -21.73
N VAL A 27 -3.47 1.86 -20.58
CA VAL A 27 -2.19 2.57 -20.40
C VAL A 27 -1.00 1.64 -20.59
N TYR A 28 -1.09 0.40 -20.11
CA TYR A 28 0.06 -0.51 -20.00
C TYR A 28 -0.05 -1.78 -20.86
N GLY A 29 -1.18 -2.02 -21.52
CA GLY A 29 -1.43 -3.22 -22.31
C GLY A 29 -1.83 -4.44 -21.48
N PRO A 30 -1.56 -5.67 -21.96
CA PRO A 30 -2.02 -6.90 -21.32
C PRO A 30 -1.34 -7.09 -19.97
N CYS A 31 -2.15 -7.15 -18.92
CA CYS A 31 -1.73 -7.27 -17.54
C CYS A 31 -2.50 -8.40 -16.85
N TRP A 32 -2.07 -8.75 -15.63
CA TRP A 32 -2.74 -9.77 -14.83
C TRP A 32 -2.68 -9.41 -13.35
N LYS A 33 -3.71 -9.84 -12.62
CA LYS A 33 -3.80 -9.74 -11.15
C LYS A 33 -4.28 -11.05 -10.57
N VAL A 34 -4.00 -11.27 -9.29
CA VAL A 34 -4.56 -12.40 -8.53
C VAL A 34 -5.68 -11.85 -7.66
N ILE A 35 -6.87 -12.45 -7.79
CA ILE A 35 -8.05 -12.09 -7.01
C ILE A 35 -8.63 -13.31 -6.31
N ALA A 36 -9.32 -13.09 -5.21
CA ALA A 36 -10.13 -14.11 -4.53
C ALA A 36 -11.50 -13.55 -4.20
N ASP A 37 -12.51 -14.42 -4.15
CA ASP A 37 -13.87 -14.02 -3.78
C ASP A 37 -14.01 -14.03 -2.25
N CYS A 38 -14.52 -12.95 -1.67
CA CYS A 38 -14.69 -12.86 -0.23
C CYS A 38 -15.79 -13.83 0.26
N PRO A 39 -15.54 -14.70 1.25
CA PRO A 39 -16.55 -15.64 1.73
C PRO A 39 -17.73 -14.96 2.44
N SER A 40 -17.56 -13.70 2.88
CA SER A 40 -18.60 -12.96 3.61
C SER A 40 -19.52 -12.17 2.68
N CYS A 41 -18.95 -11.45 1.70
CA CYS A 41 -19.70 -10.52 0.85
C CYS A 41 -19.62 -10.85 -0.66
N GLN A 42 -18.95 -11.94 -1.04
CA GLN A 42 -18.73 -12.37 -2.44
C GLN A 42 -18.10 -11.29 -3.34
N GLY A 43 -17.53 -10.24 -2.73
CA GLY A 43 -16.84 -9.18 -3.43
C GLY A 43 -15.44 -9.59 -3.86
N GLU A 44 -14.96 -8.98 -4.95
CA GLU A 44 -13.61 -9.18 -5.44
C GLU A 44 -12.58 -8.68 -4.42
N SER A 45 -11.67 -9.55 -4.00
CA SER A 45 -10.63 -9.26 -3.02
C SER A 45 -9.27 -9.35 -3.69
N ASN A 46 -8.43 -8.35 -3.45
CA ASN A 46 -7.09 -8.28 -4.04
C ASN A 46 -6.06 -8.89 -3.09
N GLU A 47 -4.92 -9.32 -3.64
CA GLU A 47 -3.79 -9.80 -2.85
C GLU A 47 -3.37 -8.74 -1.81
N TYR A 48 -3.38 -9.13 -0.54
CA TYR A 48 -2.96 -8.27 0.55
C TYR A 48 -1.44 -8.14 0.55
N LYS A 49 -0.94 -6.99 0.08
CA LYS A 49 0.47 -6.64 0.21
C LYS A 49 0.64 -5.84 1.48
N GLN A 50 1.45 -6.35 2.42
CA GLN A 50 1.83 -5.55 3.58
C GLN A 50 2.46 -4.25 3.08
N PRO A 51 1.98 -3.07 3.55
CA PRO A 51 2.67 -1.83 3.26
C PRO A 51 4.09 -2.02 3.74
N LYS A 52 5.07 -1.81 2.85
CA LYS A 52 6.46 -1.69 3.27
C LYS A 52 6.46 -0.54 4.26
N ILE A 53 6.56 -0.84 5.56
CA ILE A 53 6.80 0.16 6.58
C ILE A 53 8.02 0.91 6.06
N LYS A 54 7.81 2.15 5.61
CA LYS A 54 8.93 3.05 5.36
C LYS A 54 9.64 3.08 6.70
N LYS A 55 10.84 2.53 6.76
CA LYS A 55 11.75 2.78 7.86
C LYS A 55 11.81 4.30 7.93
N ASP A 56 11.13 4.87 8.92
CA ASP A 56 11.28 6.27 9.28
C ASP A 56 12.77 6.44 9.47
N ASN A 57 13.38 7.20 8.57
CA ASN A 57 14.77 7.55 8.67
C ASN A 57 14.74 8.85 9.48
N PRO A 58 15.07 8.86 10.79
CA PRO A 58 15.04 10.07 11.60
C PRO A 58 16.11 11.10 11.17
N ASP A 59 16.90 10.83 10.13
CA ASP A 59 17.84 11.77 9.54
C ASP A 59 17.12 12.76 8.61
N ALA A 60 16.23 13.57 9.20
CA ALA A 60 15.93 14.88 8.66
C ALA A 60 17.25 15.66 8.62
N MET A 61 17.74 15.93 7.41
CA MET A 61 18.94 16.72 7.16
C MET A 61 18.92 18.03 7.98
N PRO A 62 20.04 18.43 8.60
CA PRO A 62 20.20 19.75 9.15
C PRO A 62 20.46 20.72 7.99
N SER A 63 19.44 21.44 7.54
CA SER A 63 19.66 22.65 6.75
C SER A 63 18.49 23.60 6.82
N CYS A 64 18.84 24.82 7.23
CA CYS A 64 18.10 26.07 7.25
C CYS A 64 16.98 26.23 8.29
N ALA A 65 17.34 26.75 9.49
CA ALA A 65 16.76 27.97 10.06
C ALA A 65 17.32 28.28 11.47
N ALA A 66 18.56 28.77 11.57
CA ALA A 66 19.07 29.38 12.81
C ALA A 66 20.20 30.39 12.54
N GLY A 67 20.02 31.26 11.54
CA GLY A 67 20.57 32.62 11.62
C GLY A 67 19.63 33.41 12.53
N CYS A 68 19.94 33.42 13.82
CA CYS A 68 19.19 34.04 14.90
C CYS A 68 18.58 35.40 14.51
N LYS A 69 17.27 35.54 14.71
CA LYS A 69 16.70 36.85 15.05
C LYS A 69 17.33 37.29 16.37
N SER A 70 18.09 38.38 16.32
CA SER A 70 18.35 39.30 17.43
C SER A 70 19.16 38.77 18.64
N CYS A 71 20.48 38.84 18.52
CA CYS A 71 21.35 39.21 19.65
C CYS A 71 21.97 40.60 19.39
N CYS A 72 21.15 41.61 19.10
CA CYS A 72 21.50 43.01 19.35
C CYS A 72 21.09 43.33 20.78
N GLY A 73 21.96 42.96 21.72
CA GLY A 73 21.92 43.39 23.10
C GLY A 73 23.25 44.05 23.44
N ARG A 74 23.21 45.37 23.57
CA ARG A 74 24.31 46.35 23.78
C ARG A 74 25.11 46.77 22.55
#